data_AF-A0AB40C7M5-F1
#
_entry.id   AF-A0AB40C7M5-F1
#
_cell.length_a   1.000
_cell.length_b   1.000
_cell.length_c   1.000
_cell.angle_alpha   90.00
_cell.angle_beta   90.00
_cell.angle_gamma   90.00
#
_symmetry.space_group_name_H-M   'P 1'
#
loop_
_entity.id
_entity.type
_entity.pdbx_description
1 polymer ?
#
loop_
_entity_poly.entity_id
_entity_poly.type
_entity_poly.pdbx_seq_one_letter_code
_entity_poly.pdbx_strand_id
1 'polypeptide(L)'
;MASSAALRERQRILVKLLCNLSHSRAMGGGPRTFPGGLNKWQYKRMHEKMAREKERHLLHQEKQLYFARLRSEIRAKIGGKQPPPSDDASGTGPYVIKDHIKALADRFMKAGAEDLWNKDDGPLFLLFSAPAHSAVRSGRGPLDLRSGNIP
;
A
#
# COMPACT_ATOMS: atom_id res chain seq x y z
N MET A 1 -22.00 -53.97 41.21
CA MET A 1 -22.86 -53.72 40.03
C MET A 1 -22.49 -52.36 39.43
N ALA A 2 -21.41 -52.27 38.65
CA ALA A 2 -20.95 -51.00 38.08
C ALA A 2 -21.76 -50.65 36.82
N SER A 3 -22.45 -49.51 36.86
CA SER A 3 -23.47 -49.11 35.89
C SER A 3 -22.96 -48.97 34.45
N SER A 4 -23.66 -49.62 33.51
CA SER A 4 -23.45 -49.58 32.06
C SER A 4 -23.41 -48.17 31.45
N ALA A 5 -23.95 -47.17 32.15
CA ALA A 5 -23.88 -45.76 31.78
C ALA A 5 -22.45 -45.20 31.84
N ALA A 6 -21.66 -45.57 32.85
CA ALA A 6 -20.30 -45.06 33.03
C ALA A 6 -19.33 -45.59 31.95
N LEU A 7 -19.55 -46.82 31.47
CA LEU A 7 -18.79 -47.41 30.37
C LEU A 7 -19.07 -46.71 29.03
N ARG A 8 -20.33 -46.35 28.77
CA ARG A 8 -20.71 -45.61 27.56
C ARG A 8 -20.12 -44.20 27.52
N GLU A 9 -20.10 -43.51 28.65
CA GLU A 9 -19.53 -42.15 28.72
C GLU A 9 -18.01 -42.17 28.49
N ARG A 10 -17.31 -43.16 29.06
CA ARG A 10 -15.88 -43.38 28.81
C ARG A 10 -15.59 -43.72 27.36
N GLN A 11 -16.42 -44.54 26.72
CA GLN A 11 -16.29 -44.84 25.29
C GLN A 11 -16.45 -43.59 24.41
N ARG A 12 -17.39 -42.69 24.71
CA ARG A 12 -17.57 -41.44 23.95
C ARG A 12 -16.38 -40.51 24.07
N ILE A 13 -15.80 -40.40 25.27
CA ILE A 13 -14.62 -39.56 25.52
C ILE A 13 -13.39 -40.14 24.79
N LEU A 14 -13.21 -41.47 24.84
CA LEU A 14 -12.12 -42.13 24.12
C LEU A 14 -12.30 -42.04 22.60
N VAL A 15 -13.52 -42.18 22.07
CA VAL A 15 -13.79 -41.96 20.65
C VAL A 15 -13.45 -40.52 20.25
N LYS A 16 -13.86 -39.51 21.01
CA LYS A 16 -13.52 -38.10 20.73
C LYS A 16 -12.01 -37.85 20.76
N LEU A 17 -11.29 -38.43 21.72
CA LEU A 17 -9.83 -38.30 21.82
C LEU A 17 -9.12 -39.04 20.69
N LEU A 18 -9.60 -40.22 20.29
CA LEU A 18 -9.06 -40.99 19.16
C LEU A 18 -9.38 -40.34 17.80
N CYS A 19 -10.55 -39.70 17.64
CA CYS A 19 -10.87 -38.89 16.46
C CYS A 19 -9.93 -37.69 16.31
N ASN A 20 -9.50 -37.08 17.42
CA ASN A 20 -8.55 -35.97 17.42
C ASN A 20 -7.08 -36.43 17.28
N LEU A 21 -6.75 -37.64 17.75
CA LEU A 21 -5.44 -38.29 17.53
C LEU A 21 -5.34 -39.05 16.21
N SER A 22 -6.42 -39.06 15.42
CA SER A 22 -6.41 -39.45 14.01
C SER A 22 -5.76 -38.35 13.16
N HIS A 23 -4.51 -38.00 13.51
CA HIS A 23 -3.52 -37.61 12.53
C HIS A 23 -3.23 -38.85 11.68
N SER A 24 -4.24 -39.29 10.94
CA SER A 24 -4.10 -40.28 9.90
C SER A 24 -3.00 -39.74 8.99
N ARG A 25 -1.88 -40.44 9.00
CA ARG A 25 -0.82 -40.34 8.02
C ARG A 25 -1.48 -40.58 6.66
N ALA A 26 -2.01 -39.52 6.06
CA ALA A 26 -2.73 -39.59 4.81
C ALA A 26 -1.69 -39.91 3.74
N MET A 27 -1.76 -41.11 3.18
CA MET A 27 -1.32 -41.30 1.80
C MET A 27 -2.08 -40.23 1.00
N GLY A 28 -1.36 -39.17 0.59
CA GLY A 28 -1.89 -37.84 0.29
C GLY A 28 -3.27 -37.85 -0.37
N GLY A 29 -4.27 -37.41 0.37
CA GLY A 29 -5.66 -37.53 -0.09
C GLY A 29 -6.66 -37.01 0.94
N GLY A 30 -6.51 -35.74 1.33
CA GLY A 30 -7.66 -34.99 1.85
C GLY A 30 -8.77 -34.90 0.79
N PRO A 31 -9.90 -34.22 1.06
CA PRO A 31 -10.96 -34.01 0.06
C PRO A 31 -10.32 -33.68 -1.28
N ARG A 32 -10.70 -34.37 -2.36
CA ARG A 32 -10.13 -34.32 -3.73
C ARG A 32 -10.26 -32.92 -4.36
N THR A 33 -9.72 -31.95 -3.68
CA THR A 33 -9.79 -30.52 -3.88
C THR A 33 -8.37 -30.02 -3.81
N PHE A 34 -8.11 -28.89 -4.45
CA PHE A 34 -6.78 -28.29 -4.40
C PHE A 34 -6.51 -27.87 -2.95
N PRO A 35 -5.23 -27.84 -2.52
CA PRO A 35 -4.89 -27.54 -1.13
C PRO A 35 -5.63 -26.29 -0.64
N GLY A 36 -6.18 -26.37 0.57
CA GLY A 36 -7.03 -25.32 1.14
C GLY A 36 -8.50 -25.35 0.67
N GLY A 37 -8.96 -26.43 0.01
CA GLY A 37 -10.35 -26.54 -0.46
C GLY A 37 -10.63 -25.72 -1.71
N LEU A 38 -9.58 -25.30 -2.43
CA LEU A 38 -9.71 -24.52 -3.66
C LEU A 38 -10.17 -25.41 -4.83
N ASN A 39 -10.90 -24.80 -5.78
CA ASN A 39 -11.21 -25.45 -7.04
C ASN A 39 -9.98 -25.42 -7.98
N LYS A 40 -9.93 -26.36 -8.95
CA LYS A 40 -8.89 -26.48 -9.98
C LYS A 40 -8.57 -25.19 -10.70
N TRP A 41 -9.60 -24.46 -11.10
CA TRP A 41 -9.41 -23.24 -11.87
C TRP A 41 -8.90 -22.09 -11.01
N GLN A 42 -9.39 -22.00 -9.76
CA GLN A 42 -8.87 -21.05 -8.77
C GLN A 42 -7.40 -21.32 -8.48
N TYR A 43 -7.04 -22.58 -8.27
CA TYR A 43 -5.65 -22.98 -8.06
C TYR A 43 -4.78 -22.69 -9.28
N LYS A 44 -5.25 -23.00 -10.49
CA LYS A 44 -4.53 -22.68 -11.73
C LYS A 44 -4.25 -21.18 -11.85
N ARG A 45 -5.25 -20.33 -11.61
CA ARG A 45 -5.08 -18.87 -11.65
C ARG A 45 -4.19 -18.34 -10.54
N MET A 46 -4.30 -18.91 -9.35
CA MET A 46 -3.44 -18.54 -8.23
C MET A 46 -1.97 -18.82 -8.57
N HIS A 47 -1.66 -20.00 -9.09
CA HIS A 47 -0.30 -20.36 -9.51
C HIS A 47 0.21 -19.50 -10.66
N GLU A 48 -0.62 -19.28 -11.68
CA GLU A 48 -0.29 -18.40 -12.81
C GLU A 48 -0.01 -16.96 -12.32
N LYS A 49 -0.81 -16.44 -11.39
CA LYS A 49 -0.61 -15.13 -10.77
C LYS A 49 0.70 -15.10 -9.97
N MET A 50 0.94 -16.10 -9.12
CA MET A 50 2.16 -16.18 -8.33
C MET A 50 3.42 -16.29 -9.20
N ALA A 51 3.35 -17.02 -10.31
CA ALA A 51 4.46 -17.10 -11.26
C ALA A 51 4.78 -15.72 -11.88
N ARG A 52 3.74 -15.00 -12.33
CA ARG A 52 3.89 -13.63 -12.84
C ARG A 52 4.41 -12.65 -11.79
N GLU A 53 3.97 -12.77 -10.54
CA GLU A 53 4.44 -11.93 -9.44
C GLU A 53 5.92 -12.20 -9.12
N LYS A 54 6.34 -13.47 -9.11
CA LYS A 54 7.75 -13.85 -8.93
C LYS A 54 8.65 -13.26 -10.02
N GLU A 55 8.24 -13.36 -11.28
CA GLU A 55 8.96 -12.77 -12.41
C GLU A 55 9.06 -11.23 -12.27
N ARG A 56 7.94 -10.57 -11.98
CA ARG A 56 7.92 -9.10 -11.76
C ARG A 56 8.84 -8.69 -10.61
N HIS A 57 8.86 -9.46 -9.53
CA HIS A 57 9.71 -9.19 -8.39
C HIS A 57 11.19 -9.32 -8.75
N LEU A 58 11.56 -10.36 -9.50
CA LEU A 58 12.92 -10.58 -10.00
C LEU A 58 13.37 -9.39 -10.87
N LEU A 59 12.57 -9.01 -11.86
CA LEU A 59 12.86 -7.85 -12.72
C LEU A 59 12.98 -6.54 -11.93
N HIS A 60 12.18 -6.38 -10.88
CA HIS A 60 12.27 -5.22 -10.00
C HIS A 60 13.60 -5.20 -9.25
N GLN A 61 14.02 -6.33 -8.66
CA GLN A 61 15.31 -6.44 -7.98
C GLN A 61 16.48 -6.13 -8.92
N GLU A 62 16.47 -6.67 -10.14
CA GLU A 62 17.49 -6.39 -11.16
C GLU A 62 17.55 -4.90 -11.51
N LYS A 63 16.39 -4.27 -11.71
CA LYS A 63 16.28 -2.83 -11.96
C LYS A 63 16.86 -2.00 -10.81
N GLN A 64 16.62 -2.39 -9.56
CA GLN A 64 17.20 -1.70 -8.41
C GLN A 64 18.73 -1.82 -8.38
N LEU A 65 19.28 -3.01 -8.64
CA LEU A 65 20.72 -3.23 -8.72
C LEU A 65 21.37 -2.41 -9.83
N TYR A 66 20.74 -2.36 -11.01
CA TYR A 66 21.21 -1.56 -12.14
C TYR A 66 21.31 -0.07 -11.76
N PHE A 67 20.24 0.50 -11.18
CA PHE A 67 20.27 1.90 -10.76
C PHE A 67 21.26 2.17 -9.63
N ALA A 68 21.41 1.24 -8.68
CA ALA A 68 22.40 1.37 -7.61
C ALA A 68 23.84 1.42 -8.16
N ARG A 69 24.15 0.58 -9.16
CA ARG A 69 25.43 0.60 -9.88
C ARG A 69 25.61 1.92 -10.63
N LEU A 70 24.63 2.33 -11.44
CA LEU A 70 24.67 3.57 -12.20
C LEU A 70 24.89 4.81 -11.30
N ARG A 71 24.17 4.88 -10.17
CA ARG A 71 24.37 5.94 -9.16
C ARG A 71 25.77 5.91 -8.57
N SER A 72 26.34 4.72 -8.35
CA SER A 72 27.70 4.58 -7.83
C SER A 72 28.74 5.01 -8.84
N GLU A 73 28.56 4.68 -10.13
CA GLU A 73 29.43 5.16 -11.20
C GLU A 73 29.41 6.69 -11.33
N ILE A 74 28.21 7.30 -11.27
CA ILE A 74 28.07 8.77 -11.29
C ILE A 74 28.80 9.39 -10.09
N ARG A 75 28.59 8.83 -8.88
CA ARG A 75 29.29 9.31 -7.68
C ARG A 75 30.81 9.18 -7.79
N ALA A 76 31.32 8.08 -8.34
CA ALA A 76 32.76 7.91 -8.53
C ALA A 76 33.33 8.92 -9.54
N LYS A 77 32.64 9.13 -10.67
CA LYS A 77 33.03 10.12 -11.70
C LYS A 77 33.04 11.56 -11.16
N ILE A 78 32.06 11.92 -10.33
CA ILE A 78 31.99 13.25 -9.71
C ILE A 78 33.01 13.37 -8.57
N GLY A 79 33.10 12.35 -7.70
CA GLY A 79 33.95 12.35 -6.51
C GLY A 79 35.44 12.36 -6.82
N GLY A 80 35.87 11.74 -7.93
CA GLY A 80 37.27 11.80 -8.39
C GLY A 80 37.67 13.13 -9.07
N LYS A 81 36.70 14.02 -9.35
CA LYS A 81 36.92 15.32 -10.00
C LYS A 81 36.76 16.50 -9.04
N GLN A 82 36.46 16.25 -7.76
CA GLN A 82 36.44 17.33 -6.77
C GLN A 82 37.90 17.70 -6.43
N PRO A 83 38.31 18.97 -6.56
CA PRO A 83 39.55 19.44 -5.92
C PRO A 83 39.45 19.16 -4.41
N PRO A 84 40.59 19.04 -3.69
CA PRO A 84 40.56 18.93 -2.23
C PRO A 84 39.65 20.02 -1.67
N PRO A 85 38.90 19.75 -0.58
CA PRO A 85 38.10 20.79 0.04
C PRO A 85 39.05 21.95 0.34
N SER A 86 38.94 23.05 -0.40
CA SER A 86 39.43 24.32 0.09
C SER A 86 38.75 24.50 1.44
N ASP A 87 39.52 24.80 2.49
CA ASP A 87 39.06 24.95 3.87
C ASP A 87 37.96 26.03 4.05
N ASP A 88 37.48 26.63 2.97
CA ASP A 88 36.26 27.41 2.87
C ASP A 88 34.99 26.55 2.70
N ALA A 89 34.95 25.34 3.26
CA ALA A 89 33.71 24.61 3.48
C ALA A 89 32.91 25.28 4.62
N SER A 90 32.59 26.56 4.41
CA SER A 90 31.55 27.29 5.11
C SER A 90 30.29 26.43 5.02
N GLY A 91 29.86 25.94 6.18
CA GLY A 91 28.74 25.05 6.32
C GLY A 91 27.57 25.53 5.47
N THR A 92 27.16 24.70 4.53
CA THR A 92 25.94 24.88 3.73
C THR A 92 24.73 24.65 4.64
N GLY A 93 24.55 25.53 5.62
CA GLY A 93 23.37 25.59 6.45
C GLY A 93 22.18 26.03 5.61
N PRO A 94 20.95 25.83 6.11
CA PRO A 94 19.72 26.20 5.40
C PRO A 94 19.67 27.68 4.99
N TYR A 95 20.44 28.54 5.66
CA TYR A 95 20.57 29.97 5.33
C TYR A 95 21.42 30.19 4.06
N VAL A 96 22.56 29.52 3.92
CA VAL A 96 23.45 29.63 2.74
C VAL A 96 22.78 29.14 1.46
N ILE A 97 21.94 28.09 1.55
CA ILE A 97 21.18 27.57 0.40
C ILE A 97 20.13 28.57 -0.06
N LYS A 98 19.39 29.19 0.87
CA LYS A 98 18.37 30.20 0.54
C LYS A 98 18.99 31.41 -0.16
N ASP A 99 20.14 31.86 0.32
CA ASP A 99 20.86 32.98 -0.30
C ASP A 99 21.39 32.62 -1.68
N HIS A 100 21.86 31.38 -1.87
CA HIS A 100 22.27 30.88 -3.18
C HIS A 100 21.10 30.79 -4.17
N ILE A 101 19.95 30.27 -3.72
CA ILE A 101 18.73 30.20 -4.54
C ILE A 101 18.25 31.61 -4.92
N LYS A 102 18.29 32.55 -3.98
CA LYS A 102 17.95 33.95 -4.23
C LYS A 102 18.88 34.57 -5.27
N ALA A 103 20.20 34.38 -5.11
CA ALA A 103 21.20 34.88 -6.06
C ALA A 103 21.07 34.27 -7.47
N LEU A 104 20.55 33.05 -7.59
CA LEU A 104 20.22 32.45 -8.88
C LEU A 104 18.95 33.07 -9.49
N ALA A 105 17.91 33.29 -8.67
CA ALA A 105 16.67 33.91 -9.10
C ALA A 105 16.89 35.34 -9.61
N ASP A 106 17.74 36.12 -8.92
CA ASP A 106 18.06 37.50 -9.27
C ASP A 106 18.66 37.64 -10.69
N ARG A 107 19.31 36.59 -11.22
CA ARG A 107 19.84 36.57 -12.60
C ARG A 107 18.76 36.60 -13.68
N PHE A 108 17.55 36.15 -13.33
CA PHE A 108 16.41 36.11 -14.24
C PHE A 108 15.49 37.33 -14.06
N MET A 109 15.71 38.16 -13.04
CA MET A 109 14.92 39.37 -12.82
C MET A 109 15.32 40.46 -13.81
N LYS A 110 14.33 40.95 -14.58
CA LYS A 110 14.51 42.04 -15.54
C LYS A 110 14.29 43.39 -14.85
N ALA A 111 15.08 44.41 -15.19
CA ALA A 111 14.92 45.75 -14.63
C ALA A 111 13.49 46.29 -14.87
N GLY A 112 12.78 46.62 -13.79
CA GLY A 112 11.39 47.08 -13.82
C GLY A 112 10.32 45.98 -13.78
N ALA A 113 10.71 44.70 -13.61
CA ALA A 113 9.74 43.63 -13.38
C ALA A 113 9.32 43.57 -11.90
N GLU A 114 8.01 43.60 -11.68
CA GLU A 114 7.40 43.42 -10.35
C GLU A 114 6.90 41.97 -10.22
N ASP A 115 7.23 41.31 -9.10
CA ASP A 115 6.76 39.96 -8.81
C ASP A 115 5.29 40.00 -8.36
N LEU A 116 4.39 39.60 -9.25
CA LEU A 116 2.95 39.59 -8.99
C LEU A 116 2.49 38.29 -8.29
N TRP A 117 3.40 37.39 -7.91
CA TRP A 117 3.04 36.17 -7.19
C TRP A 117 2.73 36.49 -5.72
N ASN A 118 1.45 36.50 -5.37
CA ASN A 118 0.99 36.73 -4.02
C ASN A 118 0.82 35.42 -3.24
N LYS A 119 0.57 35.54 -1.94
CA LYS A 119 0.32 34.38 -1.06
C LYS A 119 -0.97 33.63 -1.41
N ASP A 120 -1.85 34.28 -2.17
CA ASP A 120 -3.16 33.76 -2.56
C ASP A 120 -3.11 32.99 -3.89
N ASP A 121 -2.01 33.11 -4.64
CA ASP A 121 -1.80 32.41 -5.92
C ASP A 121 -1.30 30.97 -5.74
N GLY A 122 -1.12 30.54 -4.48
CA GLY A 122 -0.81 29.16 -4.12
C GLY A 122 -2.00 28.21 -4.32
N PRO A 123 -1.75 26.89 -4.43
CA PRO A 123 -2.82 25.92 -4.53
C PRO A 123 -3.77 26.05 -3.34
N LEU A 124 -5.04 26.39 -3.62
CA LEU A 124 -6.08 26.40 -2.61
C LEU A 124 -6.22 24.97 -2.09
N PHE A 125 -5.73 24.74 -0.86
CA PHE A 125 -6.06 23.55 -0.12
C PHE A 125 -7.55 23.63 0.21
N LEU A 126 -8.38 23.22 -0.76
CA LEU A 126 -9.73 22.77 -0.48
C LEU A 126 -9.55 21.63 0.49
N LEU A 127 -9.64 21.96 1.78
CA LEU A 127 -9.76 21.01 2.85
C LEU A 127 -10.84 20.05 2.37
N PHE A 128 -10.44 18.82 2.02
CA PHE A 128 -11.38 17.75 1.77
C PHE A 128 -12.15 17.59 3.07
N SER A 129 -13.23 18.35 3.21
CA SER A 129 -14.14 18.28 4.31
C SER A 129 -14.76 16.90 4.20
N ALA A 130 -14.23 15.97 5.01
CA ALA A 130 -14.92 14.74 5.32
C ALA A 130 -16.38 15.10 5.65
N PRO A 131 -17.36 14.33 5.16
CA PRO A 131 -18.75 14.76 5.19
C PRO A 131 -19.14 15.05 6.63
N ALA A 132 -19.41 16.32 6.91
CA ALA A 132 -19.95 16.76 8.17
C ALA A 132 -21.35 16.13 8.28
N HIS A 133 -21.42 15.03 9.01
CA HIS A 133 -22.66 14.60 9.61
C HIS A 133 -23.09 15.67 10.62
N SER A 134 -23.88 16.64 10.17
CA SER A 134 -24.70 17.46 11.06
C SER A 134 -25.98 17.88 10.34
N ALA A 135 -27.01 17.08 10.58
CA ALA A 135 -28.33 17.51 10.99
C ALA A 135 -28.88 18.85 10.45
N VAL A 136 -29.95 18.69 9.66
CA VAL A 136 -31.22 19.44 9.74
C VAL A 136 -31.18 20.90 9.24
N ARG A 137 -31.91 21.15 8.13
CA ARG A 137 -33.12 22.00 8.14
C ARG A 137 -33.88 21.97 6.80
N SER A 138 -35.12 21.46 6.90
CA SER A 138 -36.35 21.90 6.22
C SER A 138 -36.37 22.14 4.71
N GLY A 139 -37.17 21.33 4.01
CA GLY A 139 -38.02 21.84 2.93
C GLY A 139 -38.16 20.94 1.70
N ARG A 140 -39.37 20.39 1.52
CA ARG A 140 -39.91 19.66 0.36
C ARG A 140 -39.64 18.16 0.35
N GLY A 141 -40.65 17.39 0.77
CA GLY A 141 -40.72 15.95 0.54
C GLY A 141 -40.92 15.62 -0.95
N PRO A 142 -40.65 14.38 -1.38
CA PRO A 142 -40.80 13.95 -2.76
C PRO A 142 -42.29 13.83 -3.10
N LEU A 143 -42.70 14.38 -4.25
CA LEU A 143 -44.04 14.19 -4.81
C LEU A 143 -44.18 12.73 -5.27
N ASP A 144 -45.06 11.99 -4.62
CA ASP A 144 -45.38 10.60 -4.94
C ASP A 144 -46.39 10.56 -6.11
N LEU A 145 -45.91 10.32 -7.34
CA LEU A 145 -46.74 10.26 -8.57
C LEU A 145 -47.27 8.85 -8.87
N ARG A 146 -47.59 8.07 -7.83
CA ARG A 146 -48.10 6.70 -7.99
C ARG A 146 -49.36 6.47 -7.19
N SER A 147 -50.42 7.17 -7.55
CA SER A 147 -51.79 6.74 -7.25
C SER A 147 -52.67 6.98 -8.47
N GLY A 148 -52.72 5.97 -9.35
CA GLY A 148 -53.69 5.91 -10.42
C GLY A 148 -55.06 5.62 -9.83
N ASN A 149 -55.99 6.56 -9.99
CA ASN A 149 -57.40 6.37 -9.74
C ASN A 149 -58.07 6.12 -11.11
N ILE A 150 -58.62 4.93 -11.28
CA ILE A 150 -59.37 4.49 -12.47
C ILE A 150 -60.85 4.78 -12.17
N PRO A 151 -61.58 5.52 -13.03
CA PRO A 151 -63.04 5.45 -13.06
C PRO A 151 -63.54 4.20 -13.80
#